data_AF-A0A3D5K2X0-F1
#
_entry.id   AF-A0A3D5K2X0-F1
#
_cell.length_a   1.000
_cell.length_b   1.000
_cell.length_c   1.000
_cell.angle_alpha   90.00
_cell.angle_beta   90.00
_cell.angle_gamma   90.00
#
_symmetry.space_group_name_H-M   'P 1'
#
loop_
_entity.id
_entity.type
_entity.pdbx_description
1 polymer ?
#
loop_
_entity_poly.entity_id
_entity_poly.type
_entity_poly.pdbx_seq_one_letter_code
_entity_poly.pdbx_strand_id
1 'polypeptide(L)'
;MTFKKINDHQAELHQPARPNFHVESTTRFNLCAPWYLDLDFRWKPHQHLHERGWFGCFWASYINGPAYKSLYFSGGLSKVESLWMQFCTQAHNDESTVLAHGDDFELTWEEGTHDALFKNFSRMRYAKPLYYGNVDWLVYIMMFKPGNGIRMTHSPSGGTNQAAKTTNPAWDWQFIVPKYEVAQEYSYQARVVLRPSCPREEILAEYEKWTG
;
A
#
# COMPACT_ATOMS: atom_id res chain seq x y z
N MET A 1 -18.91 -10.94 2.39
CA MET A 1 -17.47 -11.09 2.70
C MET A 1 -17.33 -12.28 3.63
N THR A 2 -16.37 -13.16 3.38
CA THR A 2 -16.12 -14.33 4.22
C THR A 2 -14.64 -14.40 4.54
N PHE A 3 -14.31 -14.70 5.79
CA PHE A 3 -12.95 -14.99 6.23
C PHE A 3 -12.86 -16.46 6.60
N LYS A 4 -11.88 -17.17 6.05
CA LYS A 4 -11.70 -18.60 6.22
C LYS A 4 -10.27 -18.89 6.66
N LYS A 5 -10.11 -19.51 7.83
CA LYS A 5 -8.86 -20.19 8.20
C LYS A 5 -8.72 -21.44 7.33
N ILE A 6 -7.57 -21.61 6.68
CA ILE A 6 -7.28 -22.76 5.81
C ILE A 6 -6.50 -23.80 6.61
N ASN A 7 -5.47 -23.34 7.33
CA ASN A 7 -4.66 -24.10 8.27
C ASN A 7 -4.03 -23.14 9.30
N ASP A 8 -3.08 -23.61 10.10
CA ASP A 8 -2.46 -22.83 11.18
C ASP A 8 -1.60 -21.66 10.69
N HIS A 9 -1.21 -21.65 9.43
CA HIS A 9 -0.36 -20.62 8.84
C HIS A 9 -1.03 -19.87 7.70
N GLN A 10 -2.26 -20.21 7.31
CA GLN A 10 -2.91 -19.61 6.15
C GLN A 10 -4.38 -19.29 6.39
N ALA A 11 -4.80 -18.14 5.88
CA ALA A 11 -6.19 -17.72 5.86
C ALA A 11 -6.53 -17.00 4.55
N GLU A 12 -7.81 -16.86 4.26
CA GLU A 12 -8.31 -16.18 3.07
C GLU A 12 -9.49 -15.29 3.41
N LEU A 13 -9.46 -14.09 2.85
CA LEU A 13 -10.58 -13.16 2.83
C LEU A 13 -11.15 -13.12 1.42
N HIS A 14 -12.38 -13.59 1.24
CA HIS A 14 -13.13 -13.50 -0.01
C HIS A 14 -14.21 -12.43 0.09
N GLN A 15 -14.22 -11.52 -0.88
CA GLN A 15 -15.25 -10.51 -1.04
C GLN A 15 -15.96 -10.78 -2.37
N PRO A 16 -17.23 -11.24 -2.35
CA PRO A 16 -17.98 -11.44 -3.58
C PRO A 16 -18.26 -10.09 -4.25
N ALA A 17 -18.55 -10.13 -5.55
CA ALA A 17 -18.95 -8.96 -6.33
C ALA A 17 -20.10 -8.21 -5.62
N ARG A 18 -19.86 -6.95 -5.25
CA ARG A 18 -20.87 -6.09 -4.62
C ARG A 18 -21.62 -5.27 -5.66
N PRO A 19 -22.90 -4.92 -5.43
CA PRO A 19 -23.73 -4.22 -6.43
C PRO A 19 -23.16 -2.90 -6.93
N ASN A 20 -22.40 -2.16 -6.12
CA ASN A 20 -21.91 -0.83 -6.52
C ASN A 20 -20.61 -0.88 -7.33
N PHE A 21 -19.81 -1.92 -7.14
CA PHE A 21 -18.47 -2.03 -7.71
C PHE A 21 -18.30 -3.25 -8.61
N HIS A 22 -19.27 -4.16 -8.69
CA HIS A 22 -19.23 -5.43 -9.45
C HIS A 22 -17.86 -6.14 -9.48
N VAL A 23 -17.07 -6.02 -8.41
CA VAL A 23 -15.71 -6.54 -8.32
C VAL A 23 -15.68 -7.57 -7.21
N GLU A 24 -15.22 -8.76 -7.58
CA GLU A 24 -14.88 -9.82 -6.66
C GLU A 24 -13.40 -9.69 -6.31
N SER A 25 -13.04 -9.92 -5.05
CA SER A 25 -11.65 -9.95 -4.62
C SER A 25 -11.37 -11.06 -3.62
N THR A 26 -10.12 -11.50 -3.59
CA THR A 26 -9.61 -12.50 -2.68
C THR A 26 -8.23 -12.08 -2.20
N THR A 27 -8.01 -12.11 -0.89
CA THR A 27 -6.68 -11.97 -0.29
C THR A 27 -6.33 -13.27 0.44
N ARG A 28 -5.24 -13.92 0.03
CA ARG A 28 -4.64 -15.03 0.80
C ARG A 28 -3.53 -14.46 1.69
N PHE A 29 -3.56 -14.85 2.95
CA PHE A 29 -2.58 -14.52 3.97
C PHE A 29 -1.77 -15.77 4.29
N ASN A 30 -0.43 -15.69 4.26
CA ASN A 30 0.44 -16.78 4.69
C ASN A 30 1.44 -16.29 5.74
N LEU A 31 1.41 -16.89 6.93
CA LEU A 31 2.40 -16.68 7.98
C LEU A 31 3.66 -17.47 7.65
N CYS A 32 4.76 -16.75 7.47
CA CYS A 32 6.04 -17.30 7.07
C CYS A 32 7.07 -16.95 8.16
N ALA A 33 7.63 -17.97 8.81
CA ALA A 33 8.65 -17.76 9.83
C ALA A 33 9.90 -17.07 9.22
N PRO A 34 10.63 -16.25 10.00
CA PRO A 34 10.38 -15.92 11.41
C PRO A 34 9.51 -14.67 11.64
N TRP A 35 9.32 -13.80 10.64
CA TRP A 35 8.73 -12.46 10.84
C TRP A 35 7.76 -12.01 9.75
N TYR A 36 7.38 -12.92 8.85
CA TYR A 36 6.80 -12.55 7.57
C TYR A 36 5.31 -12.88 7.51
N LEU A 37 4.56 -11.98 6.86
CA LEU A 37 3.20 -12.21 6.41
C LEU A 37 3.14 -11.93 4.91
N ASP A 38 2.94 -12.99 4.12
CA ASP A 38 2.73 -12.87 2.68
C ASP A 38 1.27 -12.60 2.37
N LEU A 39 1.04 -11.70 1.42
CA LEU A 39 -0.24 -11.30 0.90
C LEU A 39 -0.27 -11.60 -0.60
N ASP A 40 -1.22 -12.44 -1.01
CA ASP A 40 -1.56 -12.63 -2.42
C ASP A 40 -2.96 -12.05 -2.63
N PHE A 41 -3.03 -10.91 -3.30
CA PHE A 41 -4.28 -10.23 -3.61
C PHE A 41 -4.65 -10.44 -5.06
N ARG A 42 -5.90 -10.83 -5.29
CA ARG A 42 -6.51 -10.99 -6.60
C ARG A 42 -7.86 -10.31 -6.64
N TRP A 43 -8.20 -9.72 -7.77
CA TRP A 43 -9.53 -9.17 -8.02
C TRP A 43 -9.94 -9.36 -9.47
N LYS A 44 -11.25 -9.40 -9.70
CA LYS A 44 -11.86 -9.61 -11.00
C LYS A 44 -13.11 -8.73 -11.13
N PRO A 45 -13.16 -7.80 -12.10
CA PRO A 45 -14.36 -7.06 -12.42
C PRO A 45 -15.34 -7.95 -13.19
N HIS A 46 -16.61 -7.88 -12.83
CA HIS A 46 -17.69 -8.61 -13.50
C HIS A 46 -18.47 -7.73 -14.47
N GLN A 47 -18.26 -6.41 -14.46
CA GLN A 47 -18.85 -5.43 -15.36
C GLN A 47 -17.90 -4.24 -15.55
N HIS A 48 -18.13 -3.43 -16.61
CA HIS A 48 -17.49 -2.13 -16.74
C HIS A 48 -18.11 -1.17 -15.74
N LEU A 49 -17.28 -0.60 -14.87
CA LEU A 49 -17.70 0.21 -13.73
C LEU A 49 -17.57 1.71 -13.96
N HIS A 50 -16.59 2.09 -14.77
CA HIS A 50 -16.17 3.47 -14.89
C HIS A 50 -15.75 3.77 -16.33
N GLU A 51 -16.28 4.88 -16.86
CA GLU A 51 -15.99 5.38 -18.21
C GLU A 51 -14.52 5.82 -18.39
N ARG A 52 -13.79 5.99 -17.28
CA ARG A 52 -12.43 6.52 -17.25
C ARG A 52 -11.35 5.47 -17.56
N GLY A 53 -11.74 4.20 -17.73
CA GLY A 53 -10.84 3.16 -18.25
C GLY A 53 -9.71 2.75 -17.31
N TRP A 54 -9.84 2.96 -16.00
CA TRP A 54 -8.90 2.45 -15.00
C TRP A 54 -9.66 1.99 -13.75
N PHE A 55 -9.04 1.11 -12.97
CA PHE A 55 -9.58 0.67 -11.68
C PHE A 55 -8.50 0.74 -10.60
N GLY A 56 -8.89 1.17 -9.41
CA GLY A 56 -7.99 1.32 -8.27
C GLY A 56 -8.53 0.58 -7.05
N CYS A 57 -7.67 -0.21 -6.41
CA CYS A 57 -7.91 -0.74 -5.08
C CYS A 57 -7.07 0.05 -4.07
N PHE A 58 -7.60 0.27 -2.87
CA PHE A 58 -6.96 1.04 -1.80
C PHE A 58 -6.93 0.24 -0.50
N TRP A 59 -5.78 0.19 0.17
CA TRP A 59 -5.61 -0.47 1.46
C TRP A 59 -5.31 0.57 2.53
N ALA A 60 -6.16 0.57 3.55
CA ALA A 60 -5.98 1.37 4.74
C ALA A 60 -5.23 0.56 5.82
N SER A 61 -4.06 1.04 6.22
CA SER A 61 -3.20 0.43 7.23
C SER A 61 -2.90 1.42 8.34
N TYR A 62 -3.75 1.42 9.37
CA TYR A 62 -3.64 2.36 10.48
C TYR A 62 -2.70 1.83 11.57
N ILE A 63 -1.72 2.64 11.95
CA ILE A 63 -0.76 2.29 12.98
C ILE A 63 -1.19 2.94 14.30
N ASN A 64 -1.29 2.13 15.36
CA ASN A 64 -1.84 2.58 16.62
C ASN A 64 -0.83 3.40 17.44
N GLY A 65 -0.92 4.73 17.34
CA GLY A 65 -0.18 5.69 18.15
C GLY A 65 1.36 5.53 18.17
N PRO A 66 2.05 5.28 17.04
CA PRO A 66 3.49 5.15 17.05
C PRO A 66 4.17 6.48 17.42
N ALA A 67 5.34 6.40 18.07
CA ALA A 67 6.16 7.58 18.37
C ALA A 67 6.58 8.34 17.09
N TYR A 68 6.88 7.59 16.03
CA TYR A 68 7.23 8.12 14.72
C TYR A 68 6.13 7.82 13.71
N LYS A 69 5.54 8.87 13.12
CA LYS A 69 4.41 8.73 12.19
C LYS A 69 4.83 8.52 10.75
N SER A 70 6.09 8.80 10.43
CA SER A 70 6.61 8.75 9.07
C SER A 70 6.71 7.34 8.53
N LEU A 71 6.55 7.22 7.21
CA LEU A 71 7.10 6.09 6.46
C LEU A 71 8.38 6.53 5.74
N TYR A 72 9.23 5.56 5.41
CA TYR A 72 10.51 5.78 4.75
C TYR A 72 10.62 4.88 3.52
N PHE A 73 11.18 5.40 2.43
CA PHE A 73 11.38 4.66 1.18
C PHE A 73 12.62 5.15 0.44
N SER A 74 13.16 4.33 -0.45
CA SER A 74 14.20 4.75 -1.40
C SER A 74 13.56 5.49 -2.57
N GLY A 75 14.03 6.70 -2.89
CA GLY A 75 13.48 7.52 -3.95
C GLY A 75 14.00 8.96 -3.90
N GLY A 76 13.22 9.91 -4.41
CA GLY A 76 13.62 11.31 -4.39
C GLY A 76 12.66 12.23 -5.11
N LEU A 77 13.04 13.51 -5.21
CA LEU A 77 12.38 14.49 -6.09
C LEU A 77 12.77 14.30 -7.56
N SER A 78 13.93 13.68 -7.79
CA SER A 78 14.39 13.25 -9.12
C SER A 78 13.83 11.87 -9.44
N LYS A 79 13.53 11.61 -10.72
CA LYS A 79 13.16 10.27 -11.22
C LYS A 79 14.36 9.34 -11.41
N VAL A 80 15.58 9.81 -11.19
CA VAL A 80 16.81 9.05 -11.50
C VAL A 80 17.61 8.77 -10.23
N GLU A 81 17.82 9.77 -9.39
CA GLU A 81 18.58 9.62 -8.16
C GLU A 81 17.71 9.06 -7.04
N SER A 82 18.28 8.16 -6.24
CA SER A 82 17.58 7.52 -5.13
C SER A 82 18.34 7.74 -3.82
N LEU A 83 17.65 8.34 -2.86
CA LEU A 83 18.06 8.54 -1.47
C LEU A 83 16.99 7.94 -0.56
N TRP A 84 17.33 7.77 0.71
CA TRP A 84 16.33 7.42 1.72
C TRP A 84 15.51 8.64 2.08
N MET A 85 14.24 8.61 1.70
CA MET A 85 13.26 9.65 1.96
C MET A 85 12.52 9.36 3.27
N GLN A 86 12.23 10.42 4.02
CA GLN A 86 11.28 10.41 5.13
C GLN A 86 10.01 11.11 4.66
N PHE A 87 8.87 10.44 4.78
CA PHE A 87 7.59 10.95 4.33
C PHE A 87 6.57 10.97 5.45
N CYS A 88 6.13 12.19 5.78
CA CYS A 88 5.16 12.48 6.80
C CYS A 88 4.42 13.75 6.39
N THR A 89 3.25 13.57 5.79
CA THR A 89 2.43 14.70 5.34
C THR A 89 1.97 15.53 6.53
N GLN A 90 1.81 16.84 6.33
CA GLN A 90 1.40 17.76 7.39
C GLN A 90 -0.11 17.71 7.64
N ALA A 91 -0.89 17.41 6.60
CA ALA A 91 -2.34 17.31 6.68
C ALA A 91 -2.86 16.05 5.97
N HIS A 92 -4.10 15.67 6.31
CA HIS A 92 -4.85 14.67 5.55
C HIS A 92 -5.13 15.21 4.14
N ASN A 93 -4.97 14.36 3.12
CA ASN A 93 -5.15 14.71 1.70
C ASN A 93 -4.16 15.73 1.14
N ASP A 94 -3.04 16.00 1.81
CA ASP A 94 -1.98 16.90 1.32
C ASP A 94 -0.74 16.08 0.92
N GLU A 95 -0.30 16.23 -0.34
CA GLU A 95 0.79 15.49 -0.98
C GLU A 95 0.84 14.01 -0.61
N SER A 96 -0.31 13.34 -0.50
CA SER A 96 -0.44 12.10 0.28
C SER A 96 0.07 10.83 -0.40
N THR A 97 0.20 10.83 -1.72
CA THR A 97 0.52 9.64 -2.49
C THR A 97 1.84 9.79 -3.26
N VAL A 98 2.77 8.84 -3.08
CA VAL A 98 4.06 8.75 -3.75
C VAL A 98 3.97 7.72 -4.88
N LEU A 99 4.29 8.15 -6.09
CA LEU A 99 4.31 7.33 -7.31
C LEU A 99 5.68 6.67 -7.51
N ALA A 100 5.74 5.59 -8.28
CA ALA A 100 7.03 5.02 -8.70
C ALA A 100 7.77 5.98 -9.65
N HIS A 101 9.10 5.87 -9.75
CA HIS A 101 9.90 6.65 -10.71
C HIS A 101 9.37 6.54 -12.15
N GLY A 102 8.90 5.35 -12.56
CA GLY A 102 8.35 5.09 -13.89
C GLY A 102 6.82 5.12 -13.98
N ASP A 103 6.11 5.55 -12.94
CA ASP A 103 4.66 5.70 -12.98
C ASP A 103 4.30 7.08 -13.53
N ASP A 104 4.03 7.11 -14.83
CA ASP A 104 3.54 8.28 -15.57
C ASP A 104 2.02 8.19 -15.87
N PHE A 105 1.31 7.23 -15.25
CA PHE A 105 -0.11 7.06 -15.51
C PHE A 105 -0.94 8.12 -14.76
N GLU A 106 -1.63 8.96 -15.52
CA GLU A 106 -2.48 10.01 -14.94
C GLU A 106 -3.89 9.49 -14.62
N LEU A 107 -4.28 9.60 -13.35
CA LEU A 107 -5.65 9.29 -12.93
C LEU A 107 -6.54 10.49 -13.21
N THR A 108 -7.63 10.23 -13.92
CA THR A 108 -8.68 11.22 -14.16
C THR A 108 -9.80 11.06 -13.14
N TRP A 109 -10.39 12.18 -12.72
CA TRP A 109 -11.47 12.23 -11.73
C TRP A 109 -12.68 12.94 -12.29
N GLU A 110 -13.83 12.75 -11.65
CA GLU A 110 -15.00 13.60 -11.91
C GLU A 110 -14.77 14.98 -11.30
N GLU A 111 -15.07 16.03 -12.06
CA GLU A 111 -14.97 17.41 -11.62
C GLU A 111 -15.88 17.68 -10.42
N GLY A 112 -15.42 18.51 -9.49
CA GLY A 112 -16.18 18.85 -8.27
C GLY A 112 -16.20 17.76 -7.19
N THR A 113 -15.52 16.63 -7.39
CA THR A 113 -15.36 15.63 -6.32
C THR A 113 -14.35 16.07 -5.27
N HIS A 114 -14.61 15.73 -4.01
CA HIS A 114 -13.73 16.08 -2.87
C HIS A 114 -12.31 15.52 -3.03
N ASP A 115 -11.35 16.24 -2.44
CA ASP A 115 -9.98 15.75 -2.29
C ASP A 115 -9.93 14.51 -1.40
N ALA A 116 -9.07 13.57 -1.78
CA ALA A 116 -8.85 12.33 -1.04
C ALA A 116 -7.38 11.94 -1.13
N LEU A 117 -6.92 11.11 -0.19
CA LEU A 117 -5.53 10.67 -0.08
C LEU A 117 -5.00 10.13 -1.41
N PHE A 118 -5.83 9.35 -2.11
CA PHE A 118 -5.47 8.71 -3.38
C PHE A 118 -5.46 9.64 -4.59
N LYS A 119 -5.98 10.87 -4.45
CA LYS A 119 -5.98 11.90 -5.50
C LYS A 119 -4.82 12.89 -5.35
N ASN A 120 -4.25 13.01 -4.16
CA ASN A 120 -3.24 14.02 -3.88
C ASN A 120 -1.83 13.42 -3.96
N PHE A 121 -1.03 13.87 -4.92
CA PHE A 121 0.27 13.28 -5.25
C PHE A 121 1.42 14.11 -4.72
N SER A 122 2.33 13.48 -3.99
CA SER A 122 3.60 14.09 -3.61
C SER A 122 4.45 14.37 -4.84
N ARG A 123 5.32 15.37 -4.74
CA ARG A 123 6.41 15.58 -5.71
C ARG A 123 7.47 14.49 -5.66
N MET A 124 7.58 13.78 -4.54
CA MET A 124 8.51 12.66 -4.42
C MET A 124 8.06 11.46 -5.26
N ARG A 125 9.02 10.63 -5.64
CA ARG A 125 8.82 9.35 -6.30
C ARG A 125 9.65 8.28 -5.60
N TYR A 126 9.18 7.03 -5.60
CA TYR A 126 9.90 5.89 -5.04
C TYR A 126 10.60 5.08 -6.14
N ALA A 127 11.77 4.54 -5.81
CA ALA A 127 12.60 3.75 -6.73
C ALA A 127 12.34 2.24 -6.62
N LYS A 128 12.08 1.75 -5.41
CA LYS A 128 11.70 0.35 -5.15
C LYS A 128 10.33 0.35 -4.47
N PRO A 129 9.42 -0.57 -4.84
CA PRO A 129 8.10 -0.68 -4.23
C PRO A 129 8.20 -1.34 -2.84
N LEU A 130 8.84 -0.63 -1.93
CA LEU A 130 8.94 -0.96 -0.51
C LEU A 130 8.96 0.33 0.32
N TYR A 131 8.34 0.27 1.48
CA TYR A 131 8.50 1.30 2.51
C TYR A 131 8.57 0.65 3.87
N TYR A 132 9.09 1.39 4.85
CA TYR A 132 9.08 0.95 6.24
C TYR A 132 8.68 2.08 7.19
N GLY A 133 8.24 1.70 8.38
CA GLY A 133 8.00 2.61 9.49
C GLY A 133 8.45 1.96 10.81
N ASN A 134 8.75 2.79 11.81
CA ASN A 134 9.19 2.32 13.12
C ASN A 134 8.02 2.32 14.09
N VAL A 135 7.84 1.20 14.81
CA VAL A 135 6.84 1.05 15.86
C VAL A 135 7.57 0.54 17.10
N ASP A 136 7.82 1.43 18.06
CA ASP A 136 8.64 1.17 19.25
C ASP A 136 10.02 0.60 18.87
N TRP A 137 10.34 -0.62 19.31
CA TRP A 137 11.59 -1.32 19.01
C TRP A 137 11.51 -2.19 17.74
N LEU A 138 10.39 -2.17 17.04
CA LEU A 138 10.13 -2.93 15.83
C LEU A 138 10.24 -2.04 14.58
N VAL A 139 10.61 -2.68 13.48
CA VAL A 139 10.41 -2.14 12.13
C VAL A 139 9.29 -2.90 11.43
N TYR A 140 8.33 -2.16 10.88
CA TYR A 140 7.33 -2.65 9.97
C TYR A 140 7.80 -2.34 8.55
N ILE A 141 7.97 -3.36 7.72
CA ILE A 141 8.39 -3.21 6.31
C ILE A 141 7.26 -3.75 5.45
N MET A 142 6.75 -2.93 4.52
CA MET A 142 5.83 -3.36 3.49
C MET A 142 6.56 -3.41 2.17
N MET A 143 6.54 -4.57 1.52
CA MET A 143 7.25 -4.85 0.28
C MET A 143 6.27 -5.38 -0.76
N PHE A 144 6.44 -4.99 -2.01
CA PHE A 144 5.66 -5.53 -3.13
C PHE A 144 6.59 -6.14 -4.17
N LYS A 145 6.18 -7.25 -4.80
CA LYS A 145 6.92 -7.77 -5.95
C LYS A 145 7.00 -6.68 -7.03
N PRO A 146 8.14 -6.53 -7.73
CA PRO A 146 8.26 -5.55 -8.81
C PRO A 146 7.13 -5.72 -9.81
N GLY A 147 6.47 -4.63 -10.14
CA GLY A 147 5.29 -4.61 -11.00
C GLY A 147 4.71 -3.20 -11.06
N ASN A 148 3.84 -2.97 -12.03
CA ASN A 148 3.20 -1.68 -12.21
C ASN A 148 1.98 -1.53 -11.29
N GLY A 149 1.63 -0.29 -10.96
CA GLY A 149 0.36 0.06 -10.33
C GLY A 149 0.39 0.25 -8.82
N ILE A 150 1.49 -0.07 -8.13
CA ILE A 150 1.59 0.22 -6.70
C ILE A 150 1.86 1.71 -6.48
N ARG A 151 1.10 2.35 -5.58
CA ARG A 151 1.40 3.71 -5.09
C ARG A 151 1.38 3.70 -3.57
N MET A 152 2.33 4.38 -2.94
CA MET A 152 2.42 4.47 -1.48
C MET A 152 1.62 5.67 -1.02
N THR A 153 0.81 5.53 0.03
CA THR A 153 -0.04 6.63 0.51
C THR A 153 0.16 6.82 2.01
N HIS A 154 0.22 8.08 2.46
CA HIS A 154 0.38 8.43 3.86
C HIS A 154 -0.74 9.34 4.33
N SER A 155 -1.19 9.13 5.56
CA SER A 155 -1.98 10.11 6.31
C SER A 155 -1.40 10.32 7.71
N PRO A 156 -1.31 11.55 8.23
CA PRO A 156 -0.82 11.79 9.58
C PRO A 156 -1.90 11.52 10.64
N SER A 157 -3.16 11.36 10.22
CA SER A 157 -4.34 11.34 11.10
C SER A 157 -5.45 10.44 10.56
N GLY A 158 -5.16 9.16 10.38
CA GLY A 158 -6.15 8.14 10.04
C GLY A 158 -7.07 7.72 11.20
N GLY A 159 -6.73 8.12 12.43
CA GLY A 159 -7.51 7.91 13.64
C GLY A 159 -6.88 8.60 14.85
N THR A 160 -7.41 8.35 16.06
CA THR A 160 -6.85 8.89 17.31
C THR A 160 -6.51 7.79 18.30
N ASN A 161 -5.43 7.99 19.05
CA ASN A 161 -5.08 7.20 20.22
C ASN A 161 -5.15 8.13 21.45
N GLN A 162 -6.22 7.96 22.24
CA GLN A 162 -6.50 8.80 23.39
C GLN A 162 -5.49 8.60 24.52
N ALA A 163 -5.04 7.36 24.75
CA ALA A 163 -4.09 7.04 25.82
C ALA A 163 -2.72 7.70 25.58
N ALA A 164 -2.23 7.65 24.35
CA ALA A 164 -0.97 8.29 23.94
C ALA A 164 -1.15 9.77 23.55
N LYS A 165 -2.38 10.32 23.61
CA LYS A 165 -2.74 11.69 23.23
C LYS A 165 -2.17 12.09 21.86
N THR A 166 -2.31 11.20 20.88
CA THR A 166 -1.76 11.38 19.53
C THR A 166 -2.71 10.86 18.46
N THR A 167 -2.38 11.09 17.20
CA THR A 167 -3.08 10.53 16.04
C THR A 167 -2.42 9.24 15.57
N ASN A 168 -3.22 8.37 14.96
CA ASN A 168 -2.77 7.17 14.26
C ASN A 168 -2.43 7.56 12.82
N PRO A 169 -1.18 7.43 12.36
CA PRO A 169 -0.89 7.58 10.95
C PRO A 169 -1.48 6.39 10.17
N ALA A 170 -1.69 6.61 8.89
CA ALA A 170 -2.02 5.57 7.93
C ALA A 170 -0.82 5.37 7.00
N TRP A 171 -0.34 4.13 6.88
CA TRP A 171 0.71 3.72 5.95
C TRP A 171 0.09 2.86 4.85
N ASP A 172 -0.61 3.54 3.95
CA ASP A 172 -1.53 2.97 2.99
C ASP A 172 -0.83 2.63 1.67
N TRP A 173 -1.53 1.90 0.81
CA TRP A 173 -1.11 1.73 -0.58
C TRP A 173 -2.28 1.56 -1.52
N GLN A 174 -1.99 1.77 -2.79
CA GLN A 174 -2.93 1.61 -3.90
C GLN A 174 -2.43 0.53 -4.84
N PHE A 175 -3.36 -0.12 -5.52
CA PHE A 175 -3.09 -0.93 -6.69
C PHE A 175 -3.94 -0.43 -7.86
N ILE A 176 -3.28 0.18 -8.85
CA ILE A 176 -3.89 0.84 -9.99
C ILE A 176 -3.69 -0.02 -11.24
N VAL A 177 -4.79 -0.34 -11.91
CA VAL A 177 -4.80 -1.05 -13.19
C VAL A 177 -5.34 -0.12 -14.27
N PRO A 178 -4.49 0.38 -15.18
CA PRO A 178 -4.93 1.05 -16.41
C PRO A 178 -5.63 0.05 -17.34
N LYS A 179 -6.66 0.51 -18.06
CA LYS A 179 -7.37 -0.22 -19.12
C LYS A 179 -7.74 -1.65 -18.71
N TYR A 180 -8.47 -1.79 -17.61
CA TYR A 180 -8.93 -3.10 -17.17
C TYR A 180 -10.00 -3.68 -18.12
N GLU A 181 -9.98 -4.99 -18.24
CA GLU A 181 -10.90 -5.81 -19.02
C GLU A 181 -11.86 -6.54 -18.07
N VAL A 182 -13.12 -6.67 -18.46
CA VAL A 182 -14.12 -7.42 -17.68
C VAL A 182 -13.78 -8.91 -17.71
N ALA A 183 -14.01 -9.60 -16.60
CA ALA A 183 -13.70 -11.01 -16.36
C ALA A 183 -12.19 -11.36 -16.37
N GLN A 184 -11.30 -10.39 -16.61
CA GLN A 184 -9.86 -10.58 -16.41
C GLN A 184 -9.49 -10.46 -14.93
N GLU A 185 -8.68 -11.39 -14.43
CA GLU A 185 -8.13 -11.33 -13.09
C GLU A 185 -6.86 -10.46 -13.05
N TYR A 186 -6.75 -9.64 -12.02
CA TYR A 186 -5.59 -8.80 -11.74
C TYR A 186 -5.10 -9.06 -10.33
N SER A 187 -3.79 -8.95 -10.12
CA SER A 187 -3.18 -9.34 -8.86
C SER A 187 -1.93 -8.55 -8.51
N TYR A 188 -1.60 -8.53 -7.22
CA TYR A 188 -0.24 -8.24 -6.77
C TYR A 188 0.14 -9.17 -5.61
N GLN A 189 1.44 -9.27 -5.38
CA GLN A 189 2.02 -9.96 -4.24
C GLN A 189 2.74 -8.95 -3.34
N ALA A 190 2.49 -9.06 -2.04
CA ALA A 190 3.14 -8.25 -1.03
C ALA A 190 3.65 -9.11 0.13
N ARG A 191 4.62 -8.57 0.86
CA ARG A 191 5.13 -9.14 2.10
C ARG A 191 5.23 -8.04 3.14
N VAL A 192 4.63 -8.29 4.29
CA VAL A 192 4.88 -7.55 5.52
C VAL A 192 6.00 -8.25 6.28
N VAL A 193 6.96 -7.47 6.77
CA VAL A 193 7.96 -7.91 7.75
C VAL A 193 7.72 -7.13 9.03
N LEU A 194 7.60 -7.83 10.16
CA LEU A 194 7.56 -7.19 11.48
C LEU A 194 8.64 -7.83 12.37
N ARG A 195 9.76 -7.13 12.53
CA ARG A 195 10.96 -7.66 13.20
C ARG A 195 11.60 -6.61 14.12
N PRO A 196 12.51 -6.99 15.04
CA PRO A 196 13.31 -6.00 15.77
C PRO A 196 13.98 -5.02 14.81
N SER A 197 14.12 -3.76 15.25
CA SER A 197 14.76 -2.69 14.47
C SER A 197 16.11 -3.12 13.90
N CYS A 198 16.36 -2.74 12.65
CA CYS A 198 17.59 -3.05 11.94
C CYS A 198 18.03 -1.88 11.04
N PRO A 199 19.30 -1.85 10.61
CA PRO A 199 19.79 -0.87 9.65
C PRO A 199 19.09 -0.96 8.29
N ARG A 200 19.13 0.13 7.51
CA ARG A 200 18.50 0.23 6.19
C ARG A 200 19.04 -0.78 5.19
N GLU A 201 20.30 -1.17 5.34
CA GLU A 201 20.97 -2.20 4.55
C GLU A 201 20.26 -3.55 4.71
N GLU A 202 19.86 -3.90 5.94
CA GLU A 202 19.09 -5.13 6.18
C GLU A 202 17.67 -5.02 5.64
N ILE A 203 17.04 -3.86 5.70
CA ILE A 203 15.71 -3.62 5.11
C ILE A 203 15.75 -3.86 3.59
N LEU A 204 16.79 -3.35 2.91
CA LEU A 204 16.98 -3.62 1.48
C LEU A 204 17.30 -5.08 1.20
N ALA A 205 18.10 -5.73 2.05
CA ALA A 205 18.41 -7.15 1.90
C ALA A 205 17.15 -8.03 2.02
N GLU A 206 16.19 -7.70 2.91
CA GLU A 206 14.89 -8.40 2.98
C GLU A 206 14.13 -8.32 1.66
N TYR A 207 14.12 -7.13 1.04
CA TYR A 207 13.47 -6.91 -0.24
C TYR A 207 14.16 -7.68 -1.37
N GLU A 208 15.49 -7.58 -1.48
CA GLU A 208 16.25 -8.24 -2.53
C GLU A 208 16.17 -9.76 -2.42
N LYS A 209 16.26 -10.29 -1.20
CA LYS A 209 16.08 -11.72 -0.93
C LYS A 209 14.70 -12.23 -1.31
N TRP A 210 13.65 -11.43 -1.06
CA TRP A 210 12.29 -11.85 -1.38
C TRP A 210 11.95 -11.68 -2.86
N THR A 211 12.57 -10.72 -3.55
CA THR A 211 12.24 -10.39 -4.95
C THR A 211 13.07 -11.14 -5.99
N GLY A 212 14.35 -11.43 -5.70
CA GLY A 212 15.20 -12.33 -6.49
C GLY A 212 14.74 -13.78 -6.46
#